data_AF-A0A562NWE5-F1
#
_entry.id   AF-A0A562NWE5-F1
#
_cell.length_a   1.000
_cell.length_b   1.000
_cell.length_c   1.000
_cell.angle_alpha   90.00
_cell.angle_beta   90.00
_cell.angle_gamma   90.00
#
_symmetry.space_group_name_H-M   'P 1'
#
loop_
_entity.id
_entity.type
_entity.pdbx_description
1 polymer ?
#
loop_
_entity_poly.entity_id
_entity_poly.type
_entity_poly.pdbx_seq_one_letter_code
_entity_poly.pdbx_strand_id
1 'polypeptide(L)' 'MFSVFKRGMVGVYQHCGEAHLHRYLAEFDFRYNRRTALKITDTERHDQLLAMIEGKRLTYRQIGETQNA' A
#
# COMPACT_ATOMS: atom_id res chain seq x y z
N MET A 1 -14.76 11.48 -3.35
CA MET A 1 -13.84 10.37 -3.04
C MET A 1 -13.32 9.71 -4.32
N PHE A 2 -14.18 9.17 -5.20
CA PHE A 2 -13.77 8.54 -6.47
C PHE A 2 -13.16 9.48 -7.54
N SER A 3 -13.48 10.78 -7.51
CA SER A 3 -12.91 11.76 -8.45
C SER A 3 -11.39 11.91 -8.33
N VAL A 4 -10.84 11.73 -7.13
CA VAL A 4 -9.40 11.80 -6.87
C VAL A 4 -8.70 10.50 -7.33
N PHE A 5 -9.32 9.34 -7.08
CA PHE A 5 -8.82 8.06 -7.58
C PHE A 5 -8.76 8.04 -9.11
N LYS A 6 -9.80 8.56 -9.80
CA LYS A 6 -9.82 8.67 -11.26
C LYS A 6 -8.65 9.51 -11.81
N ARG A 7 -8.24 10.58 -11.13
CA ARG A 7 -7.04 11.37 -11.49
C ARG A 7 -5.76 10.59 -11.22
N GLY A 8 -5.73 9.80 -10.14
CA GLY A 8 -4.64 8.89 -9.82
C GLY A 8 -4.41 7.82 -10.90
N MET A 9 -5.47 7.32 -11.54
CA MET A 9 -5.38 6.32 -12.62
C MET A 9 -4.63 6.84 -13.84
N VAL A 10 -4.78 8.11 -14.18
CA VAL A 10 -4.10 8.73 -15.34
C VAL A 10 -2.65 9.08 -15.04
N GLY A 11 -2.32 9.41 -13.78
CA GLY A 11 -0.97 9.85 -13.39
C GLY A 11 -0.15 8.78 -12.68
N VAL A 12 -0.51 8.50 -11.42
CA VAL A 12 0.27 7.65 -10.52
C VAL A 12 0.18 6.17 -10.91
N TYR A 13 -0.97 5.73 -11.41
CA TYR A 13 -1.29 4.33 -11.69
C TYR A 13 -1.52 4.08 -13.18
N GLN A 14 -0.66 4.66 -14.03
CA GLN A 14 -0.75 4.60 -15.50
C GLN A 14 -0.79 3.16 -16.08
N HIS A 15 -0.18 2.20 -15.40
CA HIS A 15 -0.18 0.77 -15.78
C HIS A 15 -1.03 -0.06 -14.81
N CYS A 16 -2.25 0.39 -14.55
CA CYS A 16 -3.18 -0.35 -13.71
C CYS A 16 -3.76 -1.55 -14.48
N GLY A 17 -3.16 -2.74 -14.28
CA GLY A 17 -3.78 -4.00 -14.69
C GLY A 17 -4.93 -4.39 -13.75
N GLU A 18 -5.96 -5.05 -14.28
CA GLU A 18 -7.12 -5.53 -13.50
C GLU A 18 -6.69 -6.38 -12.30
N ALA A 19 -5.67 -7.24 -12.49
CA ALA A 19 -5.10 -8.09 -11.45
C ALA A 19 -4.56 -7.34 -10.22
N HIS A 20 -4.28 -6.05 -10.34
CA HIS A 20 -3.70 -5.23 -9.26
C HIS A 20 -4.64 -4.12 -8.78
N LEU A 21 -5.82 -3.96 -9.40
CA LEU A 21 -6.78 -2.91 -9.08
C LEU A 21 -7.14 -2.87 -7.59
N HIS A 22 -7.36 -4.04 -6.99
CA HIS A 22 -7.68 -4.16 -5.57
C HIS A 22 -6.59 -3.60 -4.65
N ARG A 23 -5.30 -3.69 -5.05
CA ARG A 23 -4.17 -3.15 -4.28
C ARG A 23 -4.14 -1.63 -4.32
N TYR A 24 -4.37 -1.05 -5.50
CA TYR A 24 -4.44 0.41 -5.66
C TYR A 24 -5.62 1.02 -4.91
N LEU A 25 -6.77 0.34 -4.90
CA LEU A 25 -7.93 0.77 -4.12
C LEU A 25 -7.66 0.74 -2.61
N ALA A 26 -7.06 -0.35 -2.12
CA ALA A 26 -6.70 -0.47 -0.71
C ALA A 26 -5.68 0.59 -0.26
N GLU A 27 -4.66 0.84 -1.08
CA GLU A 27 -3.68 1.90 -0.82
C GLU A 27 -4.33 3.29 -0.80
N PHE A 28 -5.19 3.59 -1.77
CA PHE A 28 -5.87 4.86 -1.86
C PHE A 28 -6.79 5.10 -0.65
N ASP A 29 -7.55 4.10 -0.25
CA ASP A 29 -8.40 4.14 0.95
C ASP A 29 -7.56 4.41 2.20
N PHE A 30 -6.43 3.71 2.35
CA PHE A 30 -5.51 3.93 3.47
C PHE A 30 -5.00 5.37 3.53
N ARG A 31 -4.52 5.93 2.41
CA ARG A 31 -3.98 7.29 2.35
C ARG A 31 -5.04 8.35 2.63
N TYR A 32 -6.24 8.18 2.08
CA TYR A 32 -7.30 9.17 2.21
C TYR A 32 -7.90 9.20 3.63
N ASN A 33 -8.09 8.02 4.23
CA ASN A 33 -8.74 7.89 5.54
C ASN A 33 -7.79 8.09 6.74
N ARG A 34 -6.48 8.15 6.53
CA ARG A 34 -5.48 8.35 7.61
C ARG A 34 -4.80 9.70 7.58
N ARG A 35 -5.49 10.74 7.12
CA ARG A 35 -4.94 12.11 6.98
C ARG A 35 -5.18 12.96 8.23
N THR A 36 -4.41 14.04 8.35
CA THR A 36 -4.50 15.03 9.44
C THR A 36 -5.90 15.61 9.63
N ALA A 37 -6.66 15.79 8.54
CA ALA A 37 -8.05 16.28 8.61
C ALA A 37 -9.00 15.35 9.38
N LEU A 38 -8.64 14.06 9.53
CA LEU A 38 -9.37 13.07 10.32
C LEU A 38 -8.74 12.87 11.70
N LYS A 39 -7.92 13.83 12.16
CA LYS A 39 -7.21 13.83 13.44
C LYS A 39 -6.21 12.68 13.60
N ILE A 40 -5.69 12.17 12.49
CA ILE A 40 -4.60 11.18 12.47
C ILE A 40 -3.31 11.91 12.13
N THR A 41 -2.37 11.89 13.07
CA THR A 41 -1.05 12.48 12.93
C THR A 41 -0.19 11.67 11.95
N ASP A 42 0.88 12.29 11.44
CA ASP A 42 1.79 11.62 10.53
C ASP A 42 2.53 10.46 11.21
N THR A 43 2.83 10.59 12.51
CA THR A 43 3.42 9.53 13.33
C THR A 43 2.47 8.34 13.46
N GLU A 44 1.20 8.57 13.82
CA GLU A 44 0.22 7.48 13.92
C GLU A 44 -0.01 6.79 12.57
N ARG A 45 -0.04 7.55 11.47
CA ARG A 45 -0.12 6.97 10.12
C ARG A 45 1.10 6.11 9.80
N HIS A 46 2.29 6.57 10.19
CA HIS A 46 3.54 5.83 10.01
C HIS A 46 3.51 4.51 10.77
N ASP A 47 3.12 4.52 12.05
CA ASP A 47 3.07 3.33 12.89
C ASP A 47 2.05 2.31 12.37
N GLN A 48 0.87 2.78 11.94
CA GLN A 48 -0.15 1.92 11.31
C GLN A 48 0.33 1.31 10.00
N LEU A 49 1.16 2.03 9.23
CA LEU A 49 1.75 1.51 8.00
C LEU A 49 2.78 0.42 8.30
N LEU A 50 3.65 0.64 9.30
CA LEU A 50 4.64 -0.34 9.72
C LEU A 50 4.02 -1.65 10.22
N ALA A 51 2.93 -1.56 10.99
CA ALA A 51 2.20 -2.74 11.46
C ALA A 51 1.68 -3.64 10.32
N MET A 52 1.43 -3.10 9.13
CA MET A 52 0.95 -3.87 7.97
C MET A 52 2.05 -4.52 7.13
N ILE A 53 3.33 -4.19 7.39
CA ILE A 53 4.51 -4.66 6.64
C ILE A 53 5.04 -5.98 7.19
N GLU A 54 4.74 -6.30 8.45
CA GLU A 54 5.19 -7.53 9.10
C GLU A 54 4.87 -8.77 8.24
N GLY A 55 5.86 -9.66 8.10
CA GLY A 55 5.76 -10.88 7.29
C GLY A 55 5.78 -10.69 5.76
N LYS A 56 5.78 -9.47 5.24
CA LYS A 56 5.76 -9.18 3.78
C LYS A 56 7.10 -8.70 3.23
N ARG A 57 8.14 -8.66 4.06
CA ARG A 57 9.46 -8.17 3.68
C ARG A 57 10.12 -9.14 2.70
N LEU A 58 10.51 -8.63 1.53
CA LEU A 58 11.33 -9.38 0.59
C LEU A 58 12.76 -9.47 1.12
N THR A 59 13.24 -10.69 1.32
CA THR A 59 14.63 -10.98 1.70
C THR A 59 15.36 -11.56 0.49
N TYR A 60 16.67 -11.31 0.41
CA TYR A 60 17.50 -12.05 -0.54
C TYR A 60 17.52 -13.52 -0.14
N ARG A 61 17.44 -14.40 -1.15
CA ARG A 61 17.62 -15.83 -0.93
C ARG A 61 19.02 -16.07 -0.38
N GLN A 62 19.12 -16.69 0.79
CA GLN A 62 20.41 -17.11 1.32
C GLN A 62 20.90 -18.35 0.58
N ILE A 63 22.20 -18.40 0.29
CA ILE A 63 22.84 -19.58 -0.32
C ILE A 63 22.79 -20.70 0.73
N GLY A 64 21.84 -21.64 0.58
CA GLY A 64 21.65 -22.78 1.49
C GLY A 64 20.22 -22.97 2.01
N GLU A 65 19.31 -22.02 1.81
CA GLU A 65 17.90 -22.22 2.14
C GLU A 65 17.23 -23.13 1.09
N THR A 66 17.01 -24.39 1.48
CA THR A 66 16.09 -25.31 0.80
C THR A 66 14.68 -24.72 0.86
N GLN A 67 14.01 -24.63 -0.29
CA GLN A 67 12.60 -24.24 -0.35
C GLN A 67 11.78 -25.33 0.33
N ASN A 68 11.43 -25.14 1.61
CA ASN A 68 10.35 -25.91 2.21
C ASN A 68 9.05 -25.32 1.67
N ALA A 69 8.29 -26.19 0.99
CA ALA A 69 7.02 -25.94 0.33
C ALA A 69 5.94 -25.44 1.30
#